data_AF-A0A7X8L804-F1
#
_entry.id   AF-A0A7X8L804-F1
#
_cell.length_a   1.000
_cell.length_b   1.000
_cell.length_c   1.000
_cell.angle_alpha   90.00
_cell.angle_beta   90.00
_cell.angle_gamma   90.00
#
_symmetry.space_group_name_H-M   'P 1'
#
loop_
_entity.id
_entity.type
_entity.pdbx_description
1 polymer ?
#
loop_
_entity_poly.entity_id
_entity_poly.type
_entity_poly.pdbx_seq_one_letter_code
_entity_poly.pdbx_strand_id
1 'polypeptide(L)'
;PYKIGGNVMNTGLIPNLPAEACVEVPCLVDRSGITPCYVGNLPPQLAALNQTNINVQLLTIEAALTLKKEHIYHAAMLDPHTSAELSIDDIKALCDDLIEAHEDWLPKMN
;
A
#
# COMPACT_ATOMS: atom_id res chain seq x y z
N PRO A 1 4.84 28.34 10.90
CA PRO A 1 4.49 27.04 10.28
C PRO A 1 5.77 26.24 10.06
N TYR A 2 5.76 24.94 10.35
CA TYR A 2 6.87 24.02 10.08
C TYR A 2 6.54 23.16 8.86
N LYS A 3 7.55 22.78 8.08
CA LYS A 3 7.40 21.89 6.93
C LYS A 3 7.93 20.50 7.27
N ILE A 4 7.13 19.47 7.05
CA ILE A 4 7.50 18.06 7.26
C ILE A 4 7.11 17.22 6.02
N GLY A 5 7.65 16.01 5.92
CA GLY A 5 7.02 14.94 5.14
C GLY A 5 5.90 14.31 5.97
N GLY A 6 4.73 14.08 5.37
CA GLY A 6 3.58 13.52 6.07
C GLY A 6 2.80 12.55 5.20
N ASN A 7 2.38 11.44 5.81
CA ASN A 7 1.52 10.43 5.21
C ASN A 7 0.06 10.87 5.32
N VAL A 8 -0.60 11.05 4.17
CA VAL A 8 -1.99 11.51 4.08
C VAL A 8 -2.71 10.82 2.92
N MET A 9 -4.05 10.87 2.93
CA MET A 9 -4.85 10.39 1.80
C MET A 9 -4.59 11.26 0.58
N ASN A 10 -4.30 10.63 -0.55
CA ASN A 10 -3.90 11.33 -1.77
C ASN A 10 -4.94 12.36 -2.20
N THR A 11 -6.23 12.00 -2.30
CA THR A 11 -7.35 12.94 -2.56
C THR A 11 -7.09 14.00 -3.65
N GLY A 12 -6.23 13.69 -4.64
CA GLY A 12 -5.83 14.60 -5.73
C GLY A 12 -4.53 15.40 -5.52
N LEU A 13 -3.78 15.18 -4.44
CA LEU A 13 -2.47 15.81 -4.18
C LEU A 13 -1.42 15.41 -5.23
N ILE A 14 -1.43 14.14 -5.64
CA ILE A 14 -0.70 13.56 -6.77
C ILE A 14 -1.75 12.97 -7.73
N PRO A 15 -2.19 13.70 -8.78
CA PRO A 15 -3.36 13.31 -9.57
C PRO A 15 -3.20 12.04 -10.40
N ASN A 16 -1.97 11.63 -10.71
CA ASN A 16 -1.69 10.39 -11.45
C ASN A 16 -1.37 9.19 -10.54
N LEU A 17 -1.81 9.24 -9.28
CA LEU A 17 -1.89 8.09 -8.36
C LEU A 17 -3.35 7.95 -7.85
N PRO A 18 -3.77 6.77 -7.36
CA PRO A 18 -5.13 6.55 -6.85
C PRO A 18 -5.48 7.53 -5.72
N ALA A 19 -6.72 8.00 -5.67
CA ALA A 19 -7.15 9.00 -4.69
C ALA A 19 -7.24 8.43 -3.27
N GLU A 20 -7.48 7.12 -3.19
CA GLU A 20 -7.58 6.29 -2.00
C GLU A 20 -6.21 5.80 -1.47
N ALA A 21 -5.11 6.08 -2.18
CA ALA A 21 -3.78 5.72 -1.71
C ALA A 21 -3.32 6.66 -0.58
N CYS A 22 -2.57 6.11 0.38
CA CYS A 22 -1.79 6.92 1.31
C CYS A 22 -0.49 7.35 0.62
N VAL A 23 -0.22 8.65 0.57
CA VAL A 23 0.98 9.22 -0.05
C VAL A 23 1.75 10.04 0.97
N GLU A 24 3.08 10.04 0.84
CA GLU A 24 3.93 10.91 1.63
C GLU A 24 4.22 12.19 0.84
N VAL A 25 3.71 13.33 1.32
CA VAL A 25 3.90 14.63 0.65
C VAL A 25 4.36 15.70 1.63
N PRO A 26 4.91 16.83 1.15
CA PRO A 26 5.18 17.95 2.01
C PRO A 26 3.89 18.44 2.68
N CYS A 27 3.96 18.65 3.98
CA CYS A 27 2.86 19.18 4.78
C CYS A 27 3.32 20.41 5.55
N LEU A 28 2.47 21.43 5.61
CA LEU A 28 2.64 22.58 6.49
C LEU A 28 1.90 22.30 7.80
N VAL A 29 2.59 22.48 8.92
CA VAL A 29 2.05 22.26 10.26
C VAL A 29 2.06 23.57 11.03
N ASP A 30 0.89 23.95 11.54
CA ASP A 30 0.71 25.07 12.45
C ASP A 30 -0.37 24.78 13.50
N ARG A 31 -0.82 25.81 14.23
CA ARG A 31 -1.81 25.68 15.31
C ARG A 31 -3.17 25.14 14.82
N SER A 32 -3.43 25.20 13.53
CA SER A 32 -4.66 24.73 12.89
C SER A 32 -4.60 23.26 12.48
N GLY A 33 -3.41 22.63 12.53
CA GLY A 33 -3.19 21.22 12.21
C GLY A 33 -2.23 21.02 11.04
N ILE A 34 -2.46 19.92 10.29
CA ILE A 34 -1.62 19.48 9.17
C ILE A 34 -2.32 19.86 7.86
N THR A 35 -1.65 20.64 7.02
CA THR A 35 -2.12 21.01 5.69
C THR A 35 -1.21 20.39 4.63
N PRO A 36 -1.67 19.34 3.92
CA PRO A 36 -0.92 18.74 2.81
C PRO A 36 -0.75 19.72 1.65
N CYS A 37 0.40 19.65 0.98
CA CYS A 37 0.68 20.46 -0.19
C CYS A 37 0.45 19.66 -1.48
N TYR A 38 -0.21 20.27 -2.46
CA TYR A 38 -0.34 19.73 -3.80
C TYR A 38 1.04 19.52 -4.45
N VAL A 39 1.27 18.34 -5.01
CA VAL A 39 2.52 17.95 -5.66
C VAL A 39 2.38 18.00 -7.18
N GLY A 40 1.19 17.66 -7.70
CA GLY A 40 0.96 17.50 -9.13
C GLY A 40 1.39 16.12 -9.63
N ASN A 41 1.40 15.95 -10.95
CA ASN A 41 1.73 14.67 -11.55
C ASN A 41 3.19 14.32 -11.31
N LEU A 42 3.43 13.09 -10.83
CA LEU A 42 4.77 12.54 -10.85
C LEU A 42 5.20 12.25 -12.30
N PRO A 43 6.51 12.29 -12.60
CA PRO A 43 7.04 11.72 -13.84
C PRO A 43 6.49 10.29 -14.06
N PRO A 44 6.09 9.91 -15.29
CA PRO A 44 5.34 8.67 -15.52
C PRO A 44 6.01 7.40 -14.98
N GLN A 45 7.32 7.28 -15.10
CA GLN A 45 8.09 6.16 -14.58
C GLN A 45 8.10 6.09 -13.05
N LEU A 46 8.04 7.24 -12.37
CA LEU A 46 7.97 7.29 -10.90
C LEU A 46 6.55 6.98 -10.43
N ALA A 47 5.53 7.47 -11.13
CA ALA A 47 4.14 7.10 -10.87
C ALA A 47 3.95 5.59 -11.03
N ALA A 48 4.49 5.00 -12.10
CA ALA A 48 4.42 3.56 -12.36
C ALA A 48 5.09 2.75 -11.23
N LEU A 49 6.28 3.16 -10.76
CA LEU A 49 6.96 2.49 -9.65
C LEU A 49 6.19 2.60 -8.33
N ASN A 50 5.58 3.74 -8.04
CA ASN A 50 4.73 3.89 -6.86
C ASN A 50 3.47 3.02 -6.99
N GLN A 51 2.88 2.93 -8.19
CA GLN A 51 1.69 2.14 -8.45
C GLN A 51 1.91 0.65 -8.15
N THR A 52 3.07 0.08 -8.48
CA THR A 52 3.34 -1.33 -8.18
C THR A 52 3.27 -1.63 -6.68
N ASN A 53 3.72 -0.69 -5.84
CA ASN A 53 3.67 -0.82 -4.38
C ASN A 53 2.29 -0.50 -3.81
N ILE A 54 1.62 0.53 -4.32
CA ILE A 54 0.25 0.91 -3.91
C ILE A 54 -0.72 -0.25 -4.15
N ASN A 55 -0.59 -0.96 -5.28
CA ASN A 55 -1.46 -2.09 -5.60
C ASN A 55 -1.39 -3.20 -4.54
N VAL A 56 -0.19 -3.51 -4.03
CA VAL A 56 0.01 -4.49 -2.95
C VAL A 56 -0.70 -4.03 -1.68
N GLN A 57 -0.55 -2.76 -1.32
CA GLN A 57 -1.15 -2.17 -0.12
C GLN A 57 -2.68 -2.18 -0.19
N LEU A 58 -3.26 -1.78 -1.32
CA LEU A 58 -4.71 -1.77 -1.51
C LEU A 58 -5.30 -3.18 -1.46
N LEU A 59 -4.65 -4.18 -2.06
CA LEU A 59 -5.09 -5.57 -1.95
C LEU A 59 -4.94 -6.13 -0.53
N THR A 60 -3.89 -5.73 0.19
CA THR A 60 -3.72 -6.11 1.60
C THR A 60 -4.85 -5.53 2.46
N ILE A 61 -5.25 -4.28 2.20
CA ILE A 61 -6.42 -3.66 2.85
C ILE A 61 -7.69 -4.43 2.48
N GLU A 62 -7.89 -4.78 1.22
CA GLU A 62 -9.05 -5.56 0.77
C GLU A 62 -9.10 -6.94 1.46
N ALA A 63 -7.95 -7.60 1.63
CA ALA A 63 -7.85 -8.84 2.38
C ALA A 63 -8.27 -8.65 3.84
N ALA A 64 -7.84 -7.57 4.49
CA ALA A 64 -8.19 -7.27 5.87
C ALA A 64 -9.69 -6.93 6.04
N LEU A 65 -10.30 -6.27 5.07
CA LEU A 65 -11.72 -5.89 5.10
C LEU A 65 -12.66 -7.07 4.79
N THR A 66 -12.30 -7.88 3.80
CA THR A 66 -13.13 -9.01 3.35
C THR A 66 -12.84 -10.32 4.06
N LEU A 67 -11.70 -10.37 4.78
CA LEU A 67 -11.14 -11.57 5.38
C LEU A 67 -10.91 -12.71 4.38
N LYS A 68 -10.84 -12.44 3.08
CA LYS A 68 -10.57 -13.48 2.08
C LYS A 68 -9.08 -13.73 1.97
N LYS A 69 -8.67 -14.98 2.23
CA LYS A 69 -7.26 -15.40 2.12
C LYS A 69 -6.67 -15.16 0.72
N GLU A 70 -7.50 -15.30 -0.32
CA GLU A 70 -7.10 -15.08 -1.71
C GLU A 70 -6.50 -13.69 -1.98
N HIS A 71 -7.00 -12.64 -1.33
CA HIS A 71 -6.48 -11.29 -1.53
C HIS A 71 -5.08 -11.10 -0.93
N ILE A 72 -4.71 -11.87 0.11
CA ILE A 72 -3.34 -11.92 0.62
C ILE A 72 -2.41 -12.46 -0.47
N TYR A 73 -2.80 -13.57 -1.10
CA TYR A 73 -2.01 -14.16 -2.17
C TYR A 73 -1.87 -13.22 -3.36
N HIS A 74 -2.95 -12.56 -3.78
CA HIS A 74 -2.90 -11.60 -4.87
C HIS A 74 -1.98 -10.41 -4.56
N ALA A 75 -2.01 -9.89 -3.31
CA ALA A 75 -1.09 -8.84 -2.87
C ALA A 75 0.36 -9.32 -2.98
N ALA A 76 0.66 -10.50 -2.44
CA ALA A 76 2.00 -11.08 -2.49
C ALA A 76 2.45 -11.43 -3.92
N MET A 77 1.56 -11.76 -4.86
CA MET A 77 1.92 -11.97 -6.27
C MET A 77 2.24 -10.68 -7.01
N LEU A 78 1.71 -9.54 -6.57
CA LEU A 78 1.98 -8.23 -7.19
C LEU A 78 3.18 -7.51 -6.55
N ASP A 79 3.68 -8.00 -5.43
CA ASP A 79 4.89 -7.45 -4.81
C ASP A 79 6.11 -7.67 -5.73
N PRO A 80 6.86 -6.61 -6.09
CA PRO A 80 7.97 -6.73 -7.04
C PRO A 80 9.11 -7.64 -6.58
N HIS A 81 9.25 -7.89 -5.28
CA HIS A 81 10.34 -8.69 -4.75
C HIS A 81 9.96 -10.16 -4.74
N THR A 82 8.80 -10.51 -4.19
CA THR A 82 8.29 -11.88 -4.22
C THR A 82 8.11 -12.39 -5.65
N SER A 83 7.54 -11.57 -6.55
CA SER A 83 7.32 -11.98 -7.95
C SER A 83 8.60 -12.10 -8.78
N ALA A 84 9.71 -11.50 -8.34
CA ALA A 84 11.01 -11.66 -8.97
C ALA A 84 11.72 -12.94 -8.53
N GLU A 85 11.50 -13.38 -7.29
CA GLU A 85 12.28 -14.45 -6.66
C GLU A 85 11.54 -15.79 -6.55
N LEU A 86 10.21 -15.79 -6.56
CA LEU A 86 9.39 -16.95 -6.23
C LEU A 86 8.39 -17.30 -7.35
N SER A 87 8.08 -18.59 -7.47
CA SER A 87 6.95 -19.03 -8.29
C SER A 87 5.61 -18.70 -7.62
N ILE A 88 4.52 -18.73 -8.37
CA ILE A 88 3.16 -18.51 -7.83
C ILE A 88 2.83 -19.50 -6.70
N ASP A 89 3.28 -20.75 -6.83
CA ASP A 89 3.03 -21.79 -5.82
C ASP A 89 3.87 -21.54 -4.57
N ASP A 90 5.14 -21.13 -4.72
CA ASP A 90 6.00 -20.77 -3.59
C ASP A 90 5.49 -19.52 -2.85
N ILE A 91 4.94 -18.53 -3.56
CA ILE A 91 4.32 -17.34 -2.95
C ILE A 91 3.13 -17.74 -2.08
N LYS A 92 2.27 -18.65 -2.56
CA LYS A 92 1.15 -19.16 -1.77
C LYS A 92 1.61 -19.90 -0.54
N ALA A 93 2.59 -20.80 -0.69
CA ALA A 93 3.17 -21.54 0.44
C ALA A 93 3.77 -20.58 1.49
N LEU A 94 4.54 -19.58 1.06
CA LEU A 94 5.07 -18.54 1.94
C LEU A 94 3.96 -17.80 2.70
N CYS A 95 2.88 -17.43 2.01
CA CYS A 95 1.75 -16.76 2.65
C CYS A 95 1.04 -17.67 3.66
N ASP A 96 0.91 -18.96 3.36
CA ASP A 96 0.31 -19.94 4.26
C ASP A 96 1.14 -20.10 5.54
N ASP A 97 2.46 -20.25 5.39
CA ASP A 97 3.39 -20.32 6.52
C ASP A 97 3.33 -19.06 7.38
N LEU A 98 3.26 -17.88 6.76
CA LEU A 98 3.13 -16.60 7.47
C LEU A 98 1.80 -16.46 8.19
N ILE A 99 0.69 -16.91 7.60
CA ILE A 99 -0.63 -16.87 8.24
C ILE A 99 -0.66 -17.81 9.45
N GLU A 100 -0.13 -19.02 9.33
CA GLU A 100 -0.03 -19.97 10.44
C GLU A 100 0.84 -19.40 11.58
N ALA A 101 2.02 -18.88 11.24
CA ALA A 101 2.94 -18.32 12.22
C ALA A 101 2.38 -17.09 12.96
N HIS A 102 1.40 -16.40 12.39
CA HIS A 102 0.78 -15.19 12.95
C HIS A 102 -0.70 -15.36 13.27
N GLU A 103 -1.22 -16.59 13.40
CA GLU A 103 -2.66 -16.86 13.59
C GLU A 103 -3.25 -16.05 14.77
N ASP A 104 -2.54 -15.96 15.88
CA ASP A 104 -2.97 -15.22 17.08
C ASP A 104 -3.01 -13.69 16.88
N TRP A 105 -2.33 -13.17 15.86
CA TRP A 105 -2.23 -11.73 15.55
C TRP A 105 -3.16 -11.32 14.40
N LEU A 106 -3.62 -12.27 13.60
CA LEU A 106 -4.46 -12.04 12.44
C LEU A 106 -5.94 -12.32 12.75
N PRO A 107 -6.87 -11.63 12.08
CA PRO A 107 -8.26 -12.07 12.11
C PRO A 107 -8.38 -13.44 11.45
N LYS A 108 -9.39 -14.22 11.87
CA LYS A 108 -9.69 -15.50 11.22
C LYS A 108 -10.10 -15.24 9.77
N MET A 109 -9.31 -15.75 8.85
CA MET A 109 -9.56 -15.63 7.41
C MET A 109 -10.63 -16.65 6.98
N ASN A 110 -11.46 -16.24 6.02
CA ASN A 110 -12.46 -17.04 5.33
C ASN A 110 -11.84 -17.84 4.17
#